data_AF-A0A812G8U8-F1
#
_entry.id   AF-A0A812G8U8-F1
#
_cell.length_a   1.000
_cell.length_b   1.000
_cell.length_c   1.000
_cell.angle_alpha   90.00
_cell.angle_beta   90.00
_cell.angle_gamma   90.00
#
_symmetry.space_group_name_H-M   'P 1'
#
loop_
_entity.id
_entity.type
_entity.pdbx_description
1 polymer ?
#
loop_
_entity_poly.entity_id
_entity_poly.type
_entity_poly.pdbx_seq_one_letter_code
_entity_poly.pdbx_strand_id
1 'polypeptide(L)'
;MCNNKRLNKNLLAAALLTTLPMTVLAHNQTPHPVPADKFDMMNWKITLPMDKDNNGRADEIEGVAMLSYSHHQFFFLDENDNMVFEVPNMAVTTKGSTNARSELRQMGRGTDVDISVKAPENNWAIAAHPQAESFSAVGGTLEATLKVNHVATRSKNPEKYPAYSVVVGQIHAGKDPAQLEANTGFGHGNEPLKIFYKKWPNHKMGSVFWTYERNLAKADPDRTDIAYPVWGNTWESNAEPGDKGIALGEEFSYSVKVEGNIMQLAFEAEGHPTVKYELDLSNNVDAYGKVDKKDFAKGYANEWFYFKAGAYGQCSVKTGDNFWATGCEGTGDFETDKKNGDYSSATFSVLELNGK
;
A
#
# COMPACT_ATOMS: atom_id res chain seq x y z
N MET A 1 85.33 9.29 70.30
CA MET A 1 86.08 8.33 69.46
C MET A 1 85.08 7.34 68.86
N CYS A 2 85.04 7.23 67.53
CA CYS A 2 84.37 6.21 66.69
C CYS A 2 82.84 6.05 66.82
N ASN A 3 82.06 5.77 65.77
CA ASN A 3 82.16 5.89 64.32
C ASN A 3 80.77 5.56 63.74
N ASN A 4 80.49 6.06 62.53
CA ASN A 4 79.60 5.50 61.51
C ASN A 4 78.05 5.58 61.60
N LYS A 5 77.55 6.48 60.73
CA LYS A 5 76.55 6.31 59.67
C LYS A 5 75.26 5.53 59.97
N ARG A 6 74.12 6.23 59.81
CA ARG A 6 73.01 5.75 58.98
C ARG A 6 72.18 6.91 58.43
N LEU A 7 72.04 6.93 57.10
CA LEU A 7 71.05 7.70 56.34
C LEU A 7 69.64 7.25 56.76
N ASN A 8 68.69 8.17 56.82
CA ASN A 8 67.36 7.89 56.26
C ASN A 8 66.70 9.16 55.71
N LYS A 9 66.22 9.01 54.48
CA LYS A 9 65.63 10.01 53.59
C LYS A 9 64.19 10.30 53.99
N ASN A 10 63.80 11.57 53.95
CA ASN A 10 62.40 12.00 53.95
C ASN A 10 61.74 11.57 52.63
N LEU A 11 60.67 10.77 52.70
CA LEU A 11 59.78 10.52 51.57
C LEU A 11 58.75 11.65 51.48
N LEU A 12 58.79 12.41 50.38
CA LEU A 12 57.63 13.16 49.89
C LEU A 12 56.81 12.21 49.01
N ALA A 13 55.54 12.01 49.35
CA ALA A 13 54.58 11.32 48.51
C ALA A 13 54.06 12.28 47.43
N ALA A 14 54.42 12.03 46.17
CA ALA A 14 53.82 12.67 45.01
C ALA A 14 52.66 11.79 44.53
N ALA A 15 51.43 12.31 44.60
CA ALA A 15 50.27 11.68 43.97
C ALA A 15 50.31 11.95 42.46
N LEU A 16 50.60 10.92 41.65
CA LEU A 16 50.39 10.95 40.21
C LEU A 16 48.88 10.84 39.92
N LEU A 17 48.27 11.91 39.43
CA LEU A 17 47.00 11.80 38.70
C LEU A 17 47.29 11.17 37.32
N THR A 18 46.97 9.90 37.17
CA THR A 18 46.89 9.25 35.86
C THR A 18 45.56 9.64 35.21
N THR A 19 45.59 10.59 34.27
CA THR A 19 44.47 10.83 33.36
C THR A 19 44.42 9.70 32.35
N LEU A 20 43.50 8.74 32.51
CA LEU A 20 43.15 7.82 31.43
C LEU A 20 42.44 8.63 30.33
N PRO A 21 42.83 8.51 29.05
CA PRO A 21 42.02 9.03 27.96
C PRO A 21 40.75 8.19 27.86
N MET A 22 39.59 8.79 28.11
CA MET A 22 38.31 8.21 27.68
C MET A 22 38.29 8.23 26.15
N THR A 23 38.64 7.12 25.52
CA THR A 23 38.25 6.86 24.15
C THR A 23 36.73 6.69 24.13
N VAL A 24 36.02 7.77 23.81
CA VAL A 24 34.60 7.71 23.46
C VAL A 24 34.53 6.93 22.15
N LEU A 25 34.13 5.66 22.23
CA LEU A 25 33.71 4.92 21.05
C LEU A 25 32.39 5.55 20.58
N ALA A 26 32.48 6.55 19.71
CA ALA A 26 31.34 6.98 18.91
C ALA A 26 30.93 5.78 18.06
N HIS A 27 29.84 5.13 18.46
CA HIS A 27 29.17 4.14 17.63
C HIS A 27 28.51 4.93 16.48
N ASN A 28 29.29 5.22 15.43
CA ASN A 28 28.76 5.71 14.17
C ASN A 28 27.95 4.57 13.53
N GLN A 29 26.74 4.33 14.02
CA GLN A 29 25.73 3.68 13.21
C GLN A 29 25.44 4.65 12.07
N THR A 30 25.93 4.33 10.88
CA THR A 30 25.39 4.94 9.66
C THR A 30 23.87 4.81 9.73
N PRO A 31 23.10 5.89 9.57
CA PRO A 31 21.65 5.80 9.52
C PRO A 31 21.27 4.70 8.52
N HIS A 32 20.41 3.77 8.94
CA HIS A 32 19.89 2.77 8.02
C HIS A 32 19.09 3.50 6.94
N PRO A 33 19.29 3.18 5.64
CA PRO A 33 18.57 3.85 4.57
C PRO A 33 17.06 3.61 4.72
N VAL A 34 16.28 4.66 4.44
CA VAL A 34 14.83 4.66 4.54
C VAL A 34 14.21 4.90 3.17
N PRO A 35 12.97 4.45 2.91
CA PRO A 35 12.29 4.70 1.64
C PRO A 35 12.31 6.17 1.17
N ALA A 36 12.23 7.12 2.10
CA ALA A 36 12.30 8.55 1.80
C ALA A 36 13.67 9.03 1.23
N ASP A 37 14.73 8.22 1.32
CA ASP A 37 16.03 8.53 0.70
C ASP A 37 16.00 8.36 -0.84
N LYS A 38 14.99 7.67 -1.38
CA LYS A 38 14.90 7.27 -2.79
C LYS A 38 13.58 7.65 -3.45
N PHE A 39 12.51 7.75 -2.65
CA PHE A 39 11.16 8.04 -3.11
C PHE A 39 10.61 9.30 -2.43
N ASP A 40 9.82 10.09 -3.15
CA ASP A 40 9.12 11.22 -2.52
C ASP A 40 8.00 10.70 -1.60
N MET A 41 8.25 10.82 -0.29
CA MET A 41 7.34 10.40 0.77
C MET A 41 6.55 11.57 1.38
N MET A 42 6.67 12.79 0.84
CA MET A 42 6.05 14.00 1.38
C MET A 42 4.52 13.91 1.42
N ASN A 43 3.93 13.31 0.38
CA ASN A 43 2.48 13.23 0.19
C ASN A 43 1.91 11.85 0.47
N TRP A 44 2.51 11.11 1.42
CA TRP A 44 2.04 9.79 1.79
C TRP A 44 1.91 9.63 3.30
N LYS A 45 1.02 8.74 3.71
CA LYS A 45 1.11 8.01 4.97
C LYS A 45 1.20 6.52 4.67
N ILE A 46 1.80 5.74 5.55
CA ILE A 46 1.83 4.27 5.46
C ILE A 46 0.93 3.66 6.54
N THR A 47 0.13 2.66 6.18
CA THR A 47 -0.51 1.75 7.13
C THR A 47 0.29 0.45 7.16
N LEU A 48 0.61 -0.05 8.35
CA LEU A 48 1.43 -1.26 8.55
C LEU A 48 0.60 -2.41 9.16
N PRO A 49 0.94 -3.68 8.88
CA PRO A 49 0.23 -4.83 9.39
C PRO A 49 0.68 -5.20 10.82
N MET A 50 0.75 -4.22 11.72
CA MET A 50 1.20 -4.38 13.10
C MET A 50 0.46 -3.42 14.04
N ASP A 51 0.45 -3.76 15.33
CA ASP A 51 -0.18 -2.99 16.41
C ASP A 51 0.83 -2.83 17.55
N LYS A 52 1.80 -1.93 17.40
CA LYS A 52 2.93 -1.82 18.34
C LYS A 52 2.48 -1.29 19.71
N ASP A 53 1.46 -0.43 19.73
CA ASP A 53 0.93 0.17 20.95
C ASP A 53 -0.22 -0.65 21.59
N ASN A 54 -0.61 -1.76 20.97
CA ASN A 54 -1.66 -2.69 21.41
C ASN A 54 -3.04 -2.03 21.55
N ASN A 55 -3.35 -1.06 20.68
CA ASN A 55 -4.64 -0.35 20.69
C ASN A 55 -5.75 -1.07 19.88
N GLY A 56 -5.43 -2.22 19.28
CA GLY A 56 -6.32 -3.03 18.46
C GLY A 56 -6.48 -2.51 17.02
N ARG A 57 -5.59 -1.64 16.55
CA ARG A 57 -5.61 -1.05 15.20
C ARG A 57 -4.24 -1.17 14.55
N ALA A 58 -4.26 -1.18 13.22
CA ALA A 58 -3.04 -1.08 12.44
C ALA A 58 -2.34 0.25 12.70
N ASP A 59 -1.02 0.18 12.88
CA ASP A 59 -0.16 1.35 13.00
C ASP A 59 -0.18 2.15 11.71
N GLU A 60 -0.25 3.47 11.83
CA GLU A 60 -0.13 4.42 10.73
C GLU A 60 0.99 5.41 11.01
N ILE A 61 1.87 5.62 10.04
CA ILE A 61 2.93 6.64 10.11
C ILE A 61 2.61 7.72 9.08
N GLU A 62 2.60 8.98 9.51
CA GLU A 62 2.27 10.14 8.69
C GLU A 62 3.06 11.37 9.12
N GLY A 63 2.90 12.45 8.36
CA GLY A 63 3.57 13.70 8.66
C GLY A 63 5.08 13.60 8.46
N VAL A 64 5.84 14.42 9.19
CA VAL A 64 7.30 14.45 9.11
C VAL A 64 7.97 13.10 9.43
N ALA A 65 7.29 12.21 10.16
CA ALA A 65 7.82 10.89 10.50
C ALA A 65 8.05 10.02 9.26
N MET A 66 7.24 10.19 8.19
CA MET A 66 7.42 9.44 6.94
C MET A 66 8.78 9.66 6.29
N LEU A 67 9.38 10.84 6.49
CA LEU A 67 10.67 11.21 5.89
C LEU A 67 11.87 10.49 6.52
N SER A 68 11.66 9.76 7.61
CA SER A 68 12.71 9.01 8.31
C SER A 68 12.27 7.61 8.71
N TYR A 69 11.12 7.14 8.20
CA TYR A 69 10.53 5.88 8.66
C TYR A 69 10.90 4.72 7.76
N SER A 70 11.29 3.61 8.38
CA SER A 70 11.34 2.29 7.77
C SER A 70 10.94 1.22 8.78
N HIS A 71 10.44 0.09 8.28
CA HIS A 71 10.20 -1.12 9.04
C HIS A 71 10.82 -2.31 8.30
N HIS A 72 11.84 -2.93 8.92
CA HIS A 72 12.65 -4.01 8.35
C HIS A 72 11.87 -5.21 7.76
N GLN A 73 10.63 -5.46 8.22
CA GLN A 73 9.78 -6.53 7.68
C GLN A 73 8.73 -6.04 6.68
N PHE A 74 8.22 -4.81 6.81
CA PHE A 74 6.97 -4.43 6.16
C PHE A 74 7.11 -3.27 5.18
N PHE A 75 8.11 -2.41 5.37
CA PHE A 75 8.29 -1.19 4.57
C PHE A 75 9.75 -0.73 4.61
N PHE A 76 10.56 -1.12 3.62
CA PHE A 76 12.01 -0.89 3.65
C PHE A 76 12.59 -0.76 2.24
N LEU A 77 13.85 -0.32 2.14
CA LEU A 77 14.60 -0.39 0.89
C LEU A 77 15.37 -1.71 0.79
N ASP A 78 15.30 -2.37 -0.36
CA ASP A 78 16.15 -3.52 -0.66
C ASP A 78 17.60 -3.10 -0.99
N GLU A 79 18.44 -4.07 -1.28
CA GLU A 79 19.87 -3.85 -1.62
C GLU A 79 20.09 -3.05 -2.91
N ASN A 80 19.05 -2.88 -3.74
CA ASN A 80 19.06 -2.14 -4.99
C ASN A 80 18.30 -0.81 -4.87
N ASP A 81 18.08 -0.32 -3.64
CA ASP A 81 17.35 0.92 -3.35
C ASP A 81 15.88 0.93 -3.80
N ASN A 82 15.26 -0.24 -4.01
CA ASN A 82 13.83 -0.33 -4.32
C ASN A 82 12.99 -0.44 -3.05
N MET A 83 11.79 0.12 -3.09
CA MET A 83 10.87 0.14 -1.94
C MET A 83 10.03 -1.13 -1.87
N VAL A 84 10.19 -1.89 -0.78
CA VAL A 84 9.53 -3.18 -0.55
C VAL A 84 8.37 -3.03 0.43
N PHE A 85 7.23 -3.62 0.07
CA PHE A 85 6.06 -3.78 0.92
C PHE A 85 5.80 -5.27 1.15
N GLU A 86 5.74 -5.71 2.41
CA GLU A 86 5.31 -7.07 2.74
C GLU A 86 4.14 -7.06 3.72
N VAL A 87 3.24 -8.03 3.56
CA VAL A 87 2.03 -8.13 4.36
C VAL A 87 1.64 -9.60 4.64
N PRO A 88 1.51 -10.03 5.90
CA PRO A 88 0.95 -11.35 6.22
C PRO A 88 -0.54 -11.43 5.92
N ASN A 89 -1.05 -12.64 5.68
CA ASN A 89 -2.50 -12.88 5.53
C ASN A 89 -3.29 -12.57 6.82
N MET A 90 -2.66 -12.77 7.98
CA MET A 90 -3.22 -12.48 9.29
C MET A 90 -2.42 -11.38 9.98
N ALA A 91 -3.06 -10.23 10.17
CA ALA A 91 -2.56 -9.14 11.01
C ALA A 91 -3.73 -8.27 11.47
N VAL A 92 -3.45 -7.33 12.36
CA VAL A 92 -4.37 -6.25 12.67
C VAL A 92 -4.73 -5.47 11.39
N THR A 93 -5.97 -4.98 11.30
CA THR A 93 -6.47 -4.28 10.11
C THR A 93 -7.07 -2.93 10.45
N THR A 94 -7.25 -2.09 9.44
CA THR A 94 -7.96 -0.80 9.57
C THR A 94 -9.46 -1.01 9.68
N LYS A 95 -10.14 -0.11 10.39
CA LYS A 95 -11.61 -0.10 10.49
C LYS A 95 -12.25 -0.12 9.10
N GLY A 96 -13.03 -1.17 8.82
CA GLY A 96 -13.77 -1.33 7.56
C GLY A 96 -13.18 -2.36 6.60
N SER A 97 -11.93 -2.79 6.80
CA SER A 97 -11.32 -3.88 6.04
C SER A 97 -11.06 -5.11 6.91
N THR A 98 -11.18 -6.28 6.30
CA THR A 98 -10.84 -7.57 6.89
C THR A 98 -9.46 -8.08 6.47
N ASN A 99 -8.75 -7.28 5.67
CA ASN A 99 -7.53 -7.66 4.99
C ASN A 99 -6.40 -6.75 5.48
N ALA A 100 -5.24 -7.36 5.75
CA ALA A 100 -4.04 -6.65 6.16
C ALA A 100 -3.41 -5.91 4.98
N ARG A 101 -2.61 -4.89 5.28
CA ARG A 101 -1.87 -4.12 4.26
C ARG A 101 -0.56 -3.60 4.83
N SER A 102 0.44 -3.52 3.96
CA SER A 102 1.53 -2.55 4.05
C SER A 102 1.37 -1.64 2.84
N GLU A 103 0.74 -0.48 3.02
CA GLU A 103 0.23 0.29 1.90
C GLU A 103 0.16 1.79 2.18
N LEU A 104 0.63 2.56 1.19
CA LEU A 104 0.62 4.00 1.21
C LEU A 104 -0.77 4.54 0.88
N ARG A 105 -1.13 5.66 1.51
CA ARG A 105 -2.34 6.44 1.22
C ARG A 105 -1.94 7.89 0.95
N GLN A 106 -2.35 8.44 -0.18
CA GLN A 106 -2.01 9.80 -0.59
C GLN A 106 -2.49 10.81 0.45
N MET A 107 -1.63 11.76 0.81
CA MET A 107 -1.87 12.86 1.73
C MET A 107 -1.63 14.18 0.98
N GLY A 108 -2.66 14.74 0.35
CA GLY A 108 -2.56 16.04 -0.35
C GLY A 108 -2.10 17.19 0.56
N ARG A 109 -2.33 17.05 1.88
CA ARG A 109 -1.87 17.94 2.95
C ARG A 109 -0.36 17.88 3.22
N GLY A 110 0.34 16.93 2.61
CA GLY A 110 1.75 16.68 2.88
C GLY A 110 1.99 16.34 4.35
N THR A 111 2.94 17.05 4.98
CA THR A 111 3.28 16.85 6.39
C THR A 111 2.43 17.65 7.38
N ASP A 112 1.49 18.48 6.90
CA ASP A 112 0.61 19.27 7.76
C ASP A 112 -0.47 18.38 8.38
N VAL A 113 -0.24 17.95 9.63
CA VAL A 113 -1.15 17.03 10.35
C VAL A 113 -2.35 17.76 10.95
N ASP A 114 -2.39 19.10 10.95
CA ASP A 114 -3.52 19.87 11.47
C ASP A 114 -4.72 19.85 10.52
N ILE A 115 -4.49 19.67 9.21
CA ILE A 115 -5.54 19.48 8.20
C ILE A 115 -6.10 18.06 8.30
N SER A 116 -7.37 17.85 8.65
CA SER A 116 -7.95 16.50 8.80
C SER A 116 -7.71 15.57 7.61
N VAL A 117 -7.51 14.27 7.85
CA VAL A 117 -7.32 13.24 6.81
C VAL A 117 -8.45 13.24 5.78
N LYS A 118 -9.68 13.57 6.20
CA LYS A 118 -10.87 13.63 5.34
C LYS A 118 -11.21 15.02 4.81
N ALA A 119 -10.40 16.03 5.13
CA ALA A 119 -10.65 17.39 4.68
C ALA A 119 -10.46 17.51 3.16
N PRO A 120 -11.20 18.39 2.47
CA PRO A 120 -11.00 18.64 1.04
C PRO A 120 -9.55 18.97 0.68
N GLU A 121 -8.85 19.74 1.51
CA GLU A 121 -7.46 20.18 1.33
C GLU A 121 -6.44 19.03 1.35
N ASN A 122 -6.86 17.82 1.72
CA ASN A 122 -6.02 16.64 1.74
C ASN A 122 -6.37 15.59 0.67
N ASN A 123 -7.50 15.76 -0.01
CA ASN A 123 -8.05 14.80 -0.96
C ASN A 123 -8.26 15.49 -2.31
N TRP A 124 -8.50 14.74 -3.37
CA TRP A 124 -8.81 15.33 -4.68
C TRP A 124 -10.23 14.94 -5.11
N ALA A 125 -10.78 15.66 -6.08
CA ALA A 125 -12.07 15.33 -6.67
C ALA A 125 -11.97 15.37 -8.20
N ILE A 126 -12.96 14.83 -8.89
CA ILE A 126 -13.08 14.98 -10.35
C ILE A 126 -13.83 16.28 -10.69
N ALA A 127 -13.72 16.74 -11.94
CA ALA A 127 -14.32 18.00 -12.38
C ALA A 127 -15.86 18.04 -12.22
N ALA A 128 -16.53 16.88 -12.23
CA ALA A 128 -17.97 16.76 -11.98
C ALA A 128 -18.38 17.08 -10.53
N HIS A 129 -17.44 17.08 -9.58
CA HIS A 129 -17.75 17.38 -8.18
C HIS A 129 -18.14 18.87 -8.07
N PRO A 130 -19.31 19.23 -7.48
CA PRO A 130 -19.79 20.61 -7.41
C PRO A 130 -18.84 21.58 -6.68
N GLN A 131 -17.96 21.02 -5.86
CA GLN A 131 -16.93 21.76 -5.10
C GLN A 131 -15.51 21.31 -5.48
N ALA A 132 -15.27 20.84 -6.70
CA ALA A 132 -13.97 20.28 -7.09
C ALA A 132 -12.78 21.22 -6.75
N GLU A 133 -12.95 22.53 -6.95
CA GLU A 133 -11.92 23.53 -6.68
C GLU A 133 -11.57 23.73 -5.19
N SER A 134 -12.39 23.24 -4.25
CA SER A 134 -12.06 23.29 -2.82
C SER A 134 -11.16 22.13 -2.37
N PHE A 135 -10.94 21.13 -3.23
CA PHE A 135 -10.07 20.00 -2.94
C PHE A 135 -8.60 20.32 -3.21
N SER A 136 -7.69 19.48 -2.71
CA SER A 136 -6.24 19.65 -2.92
C SER A 136 -5.81 19.63 -4.39
N ALA A 137 -6.63 19.01 -5.25
CA ALA A 137 -6.46 18.94 -6.69
C ALA A 137 -7.79 18.55 -7.37
N VAL A 138 -7.86 18.80 -8.69
CA VAL A 138 -8.90 18.26 -9.58
C VAL A 138 -8.27 17.22 -10.48
N GLY A 139 -8.51 15.94 -10.17
CA GLY A 139 -7.80 14.81 -10.77
C GLY A 139 -6.40 14.60 -10.20
N GLY A 140 -5.58 13.85 -10.93
CA GLY A 140 -4.19 13.55 -10.55
C GLY A 140 -3.66 12.28 -11.21
N THR A 141 -2.36 12.04 -11.05
CA THR A 141 -1.65 10.92 -11.67
C THR A 141 -0.88 10.11 -10.63
N LEU A 142 -0.96 8.79 -10.72
CA LEU A 142 -0.14 7.82 -10.00
C LEU A 142 0.58 6.92 -11.00
N GLU A 143 1.90 6.89 -10.96
CA GLU A 143 2.73 6.04 -11.81
C GLU A 143 3.61 5.14 -10.95
N ALA A 144 3.74 3.88 -11.36
CA ALA A 144 4.61 2.94 -10.68
C ALA A 144 5.23 1.96 -11.66
N THR A 145 6.46 1.55 -11.34
CA THR A 145 7.13 0.36 -11.89
C THR A 145 7.40 -0.55 -10.70
N LEU A 146 6.92 -1.78 -10.78
CA LEU A 146 7.05 -2.73 -9.69
C LEU A 146 7.16 -4.16 -10.20
N LYS A 147 7.51 -5.06 -9.28
CA LYS A 147 7.35 -6.50 -9.42
C LYS A 147 6.64 -7.05 -8.20
N VAL A 148 5.82 -8.10 -8.40
CA VAL A 148 5.26 -8.86 -7.28
C VAL A 148 6.20 -9.99 -6.94
N ASN A 149 6.74 -9.97 -5.72
CA ASN A 149 7.72 -10.96 -5.28
C ASN A 149 7.04 -12.26 -4.83
N HIS A 150 5.89 -12.14 -4.16
CA HIS A 150 5.18 -13.28 -3.60
C HIS A 150 3.70 -12.96 -3.41
N VAL A 151 2.85 -13.99 -3.50
CA VAL A 151 1.45 -13.96 -3.08
C VAL A 151 1.16 -15.20 -2.24
N ALA A 152 0.12 -15.12 -1.41
CA ALA A 152 -0.30 -16.23 -0.57
C ALA A 152 -0.45 -17.53 -1.39
N THR A 153 -0.04 -18.66 -0.82
CA THR A 153 -0.05 -19.96 -1.52
C THR A 153 -1.02 -20.98 -0.92
N ARG A 154 -1.66 -20.67 0.21
CA ARG A 154 -2.50 -21.60 0.97
C ARG A 154 -3.86 -21.00 1.27
N SER A 155 -4.92 -21.70 0.89
CA SER A 155 -6.30 -21.28 1.11
C SER A 155 -7.24 -22.46 1.29
N LYS A 156 -8.19 -22.31 2.23
CA LYS A 156 -9.29 -23.24 2.45
C LYS A 156 -10.43 -23.04 1.46
N ASN A 157 -10.57 -21.84 0.90
CA ASN A 157 -11.60 -21.47 -0.07
C ASN A 157 -10.95 -20.93 -1.35
N PRO A 158 -10.16 -21.74 -2.08
CA PRO A 158 -9.41 -21.30 -3.26
C PRO A 158 -10.29 -20.79 -4.41
N GLU A 159 -11.56 -21.18 -4.44
CA GLU A 159 -12.55 -20.74 -5.42
C GLU A 159 -13.02 -19.29 -5.24
N LYS A 160 -12.79 -18.68 -4.06
CA LYS A 160 -13.11 -17.27 -3.83
C LYS A 160 -12.17 -16.40 -4.64
N TYR A 161 -12.72 -15.49 -5.45
CA TYR A 161 -11.96 -14.67 -6.39
C TYR A 161 -10.74 -13.95 -5.80
N PRO A 162 -10.80 -13.38 -4.57
CA PRO A 162 -9.66 -12.66 -3.99
C PRO A 162 -8.49 -13.56 -3.54
N ALA A 163 -8.67 -14.88 -3.48
CA ALA A 163 -7.61 -15.79 -3.05
C ALA A 163 -6.38 -15.68 -3.95
N TYR A 164 -5.19 -15.78 -3.34
CA TYR A 164 -3.90 -15.77 -4.04
C TYR A 164 -3.62 -14.47 -4.83
N SER A 165 -4.19 -13.35 -4.37
CA SER A 165 -4.01 -12.06 -5.02
C SER A 165 -3.54 -10.96 -4.06
N VAL A 166 -2.95 -9.94 -4.64
CA VAL A 166 -2.51 -8.71 -3.97
C VAL A 166 -2.94 -7.53 -4.83
N VAL A 167 -3.44 -6.49 -4.18
CA VAL A 167 -3.67 -5.19 -4.81
C VAL A 167 -2.42 -4.34 -4.65
N VAL A 168 -1.97 -3.74 -5.76
CA VAL A 168 -0.71 -2.97 -5.83
C VAL A 168 -0.90 -1.47 -6.05
N GLY A 169 -2.07 -1.07 -6.55
CA GLY A 169 -2.45 0.33 -6.75
C GLY A 169 -3.96 0.51 -6.70
N GLN A 170 -4.43 1.66 -6.20
CA GLN A 170 -5.85 1.96 -6.07
C GLN A 170 -6.17 3.45 -6.27
N ILE A 171 -7.41 3.71 -6.68
CA ILE A 171 -8.13 4.93 -6.31
C ILE A 171 -9.21 4.49 -5.34
N HIS A 172 -9.28 5.15 -4.19
CA HIS A 172 -10.30 4.88 -3.19
C HIS A 172 -11.11 6.15 -2.96
N ALA A 173 -12.43 6.04 -3.03
CA ALA A 173 -13.31 7.15 -2.74
C ALA A 173 -13.57 7.29 -1.24
N GLY A 174 -13.76 8.51 -0.77
CA GLY A 174 -13.90 8.81 0.63
C GLY A 174 -15.29 8.48 1.17
N LYS A 175 -15.35 7.83 2.33
CA LYS A 175 -16.62 7.67 3.03
C LYS A 175 -17.08 9.01 3.61
N ASP A 176 -18.24 9.48 3.17
CA ASP A 176 -18.88 10.72 3.57
C ASP A 176 -20.23 10.46 4.29
N PRO A 177 -20.26 10.51 5.63
CA PRO A 177 -21.49 10.34 6.39
C PRO A 177 -22.59 11.35 6.08
N ALA A 178 -22.25 12.58 5.67
CA ALA A 178 -23.26 13.61 5.38
C ALA A 178 -24.00 13.28 4.08
N GLN A 179 -23.29 12.79 3.05
CA GLN A 179 -23.91 12.30 1.82
C GLN A 179 -24.81 11.08 2.08
N LEU A 180 -24.36 10.16 2.94
CA LEU A 180 -25.13 8.99 3.35
C LEU A 180 -26.40 9.38 4.12
N GLU A 181 -26.31 10.31 5.08
CA GLU A 181 -27.46 10.82 5.84
C GLU A 181 -28.46 11.54 4.94
N ALA A 182 -27.96 12.32 3.97
CA ALA A 182 -28.78 13.01 2.98
C ALA A 182 -29.34 12.09 1.87
N ASN A 183 -29.01 10.79 1.87
CA ASN A 183 -29.44 9.81 0.87
C ASN A 183 -29.18 10.25 -0.59
N THR A 184 -28.02 10.86 -0.86
CA THR A 184 -27.69 11.38 -2.19
C THR A 184 -27.31 10.31 -3.20
N GLY A 185 -27.05 9.08 -2.74
CA GLY A 185 -26.47 7.98 -3.50
C GLY A 185 -24.93 7.96 -3.52
N PHE A 186 -24.27 8.90 -2.83
CA PHE A 186 -22.82 9.01 -2.74
C PHE A 186 -22.31 8.79 -1.30
N GLY A 187 -20.98 8.76 -1.15
CA GLY A 187 -20.29 8.72 0.14
C GLY A 187 -20.15 7.31 0.70
N HIS A 188 -20.35 6.28 -0.12
CA HIS A 188 -20.20 4.88 0.27
C HIS A 188 -18.75 4.53 0.60
N GLY A 189 -17.80 5.23 -0.03
CA GLY A 189 -16.37 5.01 0.12
C GLY A 189 -15.92 3.74 -0.59
N ASN A 190 -16.42 3.56 -1.83
CA ASN A 190 -16.10 2.43 -2.70
C ASN A 190 -14.83 2.69 -3.51
N GLU A 191 -14.29 1.67 -4.16
CA GLU A 191 -13.04 1.81 -4.94
C GLU A 191 -13.28 1.80 -6.46
N PRO A 192 -13.20 2.97 -7.14
CA PRO A 192 -13.29 3.02 -8.60
C PRO A 192 -12.13 2.33 -9.31
N LEU A 193 -11.01 2.07 -8.61
CA LEU A 193 -9.88 1.33 -9.15
C LEU A 193 -9.19 0.49 -8.07
N LYS A 194 -9.00 -0.80 -8.38
CA LYS A 194 -8.03 -1.67 -7.70
C LYS A 194 -7.23 -2.44 -8.75
N ILE A 195 -5.91 -2.30 -8.77
CA ILE A 195 -5.01 -3.03 -9.66
C ILE A 195 -4.53 -4.28 -8.93
N PHE A 196 -4.83 -5.46 -9.46
CA PHE A 196 -4.51 -6.75 -8.89
C PHE A 196 -3.39 -7.44 -9.64
N TYR A 197 -2.57 -8.16 -8.88
CA TYR A 197 -1.84 -9.33 -9.36
C TYR A 197 -2.41 -10.58 -8.68
N LYS A 198 -2.69 -11.62 -9.46
CA LYS A 198 -3.14 -12.94 -8.95
C LYS A 198 -2.32 -14.06 -9.56
N LYS A 199 -1.86 -14.99 -8.74
CA LYS A 199 -1.19 -16.19 -9.22
C LYS A 199 -1.59 -17.40 -8.40
N TRP A 200 -2.08 -18.44 -9.07
CA TRP A 200 -2.41 -19.70 -8.42
C TRP A 200 -1.13 -20.43 -7.96
N PRO A 201 -1.19 -21.22 -6.86
CA PRO A 201 0.01 -21.85 -6.29
C PRO A 201 0.77 -22.76 -7.28
N ASN A 202 0.05 -23.48 -8.13
CA ASN A 202 0.61 -24.42 -9.11
C ASN A 202 0.93 -23.79 -10.48
N HIS A 203 0.64 -22.50 -10.68
CA HIS A 203 0.97 -21.81 -11.93
C HIS A 203 2.42 -21.31 -11.90
N LYS A 204 3.01 -21.17 -13.07
CA LYS A 204 4.26 -20.44 -13.31
C LYS A 204 3.99 -18.95 -13.46
N MET A 205 2.94 -18.60 -14.21
CA MET A 205 2.60 -17.21 -14.54
C MET A 205 1.38 -16.74 -13.77
N GLY A 206 1.43 -15.50 -13.27
CA GLY A 206 0.29 -14.79 -12.71
C GLY A 206 -0.45 -13.97 -13.76
N SER A 207 -1.54 -13.33 -13.35
CA SER A 207 -2.29 -12.39 -14.18
C SER A 207 -2.37 -11.04 -13.51
N VAL A 208 -2.32 -9.99 -14.34
CA VAL A 208 -2.57 -8.60 -13.95
C VAL A 208 -3.93 -8.21 -14.51
N PHE A 209 -4.77 -7.63 -13.67
CA PHE A 209 -6.07 -7.10 -14.04
C PHE A 209 -6.42 -5.95 -13.09
N TRP A 210 -7.43 -5.17 -13.42
CA TRP A 210 -7.95 -4.16 -12.51
C TRP A 210 -9.45 -4.32 -12.33
N THR A 211 -9.98 -3.78 -11.23
CA THR A 211 -11.41 -3.81 -10.97
C THR A 211 -11.98 -2.42 -10.75
N TYR A 212 -13.22 -2.26 -11.20
CA TYR A 212 -14.10 -1.15 -10.87
C TYR A 212 -15.18 -1.66 -9.90
N GLU A 213 -15.27 -1.09 -8.71
CA GLU A 213 -16.38 -1.36 -7.80
C GLU A 213 -17.57 -0.46 -8.17
N ARG A 214 -18.76 -1.03 -8.32
CA ARG A 214 -19.99 -0.23 -8.50
C ARG A 214 -20.21 0.69 -7.30
N ASN A 215 -20.59 1.94 -7.53
CA ASN A 215 -20.78 2.92 -6.46
C ASN A 215 -22.16 2.76 -5.80
N LEU A 216 -22.33 1.66 -5.07
CA LEU A 216 -23.58 1.29 -4.40
C LEU A 216 -23.36 1.09 -2.90
N ALA A 217 -24.45 1.15 -2.14
CA ALA A 217 -24.42 0.91 -0.70
C ALA A 217 -23.91 -0.51 -0.37
N LYS A 218 -23.26 -0.68 0.79
CA LYS A 218 -22.67 -1.97 1.19
C LYS A 218 -23.65 -3.15 1.21
N ALA A 219 -24.94 -2.90 1.50
CA ALA A 219 -25.96 -3.93 1.56
C ALA A 219 -26.59 -4.25 0.19
N ASP A 220 -26.27 -3.48 -0.85
CA ASP A 220 -26.79 -3.68 -2.18
C ASP A 220 -26.16 -4.94 -2.81
N PRO A 221 -26.96 -5.93 -3.26
CA PRO A 221 -26.44 -7.18 -3.82
C PRO A 221 -25.75 -6.98 -5.17
N ASP A 222 -26.03 -5.88 -5.88
CA ASP A 222 -25.35 -5.55 -7.13
C ASP A 222 -24.02 -4.83 -6.89
N ARG A 223 -23.69 -4.40 -5.65
CA ARG A 223 -22.36 -3.88 -5.30
C ARG A 223 -21.32 -4.98 -5.45
N THR A 224 -20.56 -4.92 -6.53
CA THR A 224 -19.50 -5.87 -6.85
C THR A 224 -18.37 -5.19 -7.60
N ASP A 225 -17.21 -5.82 -7.56
CA ASP A 225 -16.09 -5.53 -8.43
C ASP A 225 -16.28 -6.16 -9.81
N ILE A 226 -16.06 -5.38 -10.86
CA ILE A 226 -16.04 -5.81 -12.26
C ILE A 226 -14.58 -5.84 -12.70
N ALA A 227 -14.08 -7.01 -13.11
CA ALA A 227 -12.68 -7.19 -13.50
C ALA A 227 -12.43 -6.97 -15.00
N TYR A 228 -11.34 -6.29 -15.31
CA TYR A 228 -10.85 -6.02 -16.67
C TYR A 228 -9.40 -6.54 -16.83
N PRO A 229 -9.14 -7.44 -17.80
CA PRO A 229 -7.85 -8.09 -17.94
C PRO A 229 -6.77 -7.13 -18.47
N VAL A 230 -5.56 -7.20 -17.92
CA VAL A 230 -4.38 -6.55 -18.51
C VAL A 230 -3.54 -7.61 -19.22
N TRP A 231 -2.91 -8.50 -18.45
CA TRP A 231 -2.14 -9.63 -18.94
C TRP A 231 -2.60 -10.91 -18.26
N GLY A 232 -2.80 -11.96 -19.05
CA GLY A 232 -3.35 -13.23 -18.59
C GLY A 232 -4.87 -13.19 -18.48
N ASN A 233 -5.38 -13.61 -17.32
CA ASN A 233 -6.81 -13.72 -17.04
C ASN A 233 -7.26 -12.73 -15.95
N THR A 234 -8.57 -12.60 -15.76
CA THR A 234 -9.14 -11.99 -14.55
C THR A 234 -9.31 -13.05 -13.43
N TRP A 235 -9.74 -12.63 -12.24
CA TRP A 235 -9.88 -13.55 -11.10
C TRP A 235 -10.96 -14.63 -11.26
N GLU A 236 -11.84 -14.51 -12.27
CA GLU A 236 -12.94 -15.42 -12.55
C GLU A 236 -12.42 -16.73 -13.18
N SER A 237 -11.19 -16.72 -13.69
CA SER A 237 -10.54 -17.86 -14.31
C SER A 237 -9.51 -18.50 -13.39
N ASN A 238 -9.51 -19.83 -13.36
CA ASN A 238 -8.45 -20.64 -12.75
C ASN A 238 -7.47 -21.22 -13.79
N ALA A 239 -7.59 -20.85 -15.06
CA ALA A 239 -6.67 -21.31 -16.09
C ALA A 239 -5.30 -20.64 -15.95
N GLU A 240 -4.23 -21.39 -16.23
CA GLU A 240 -2.89 -20.84 -16.33
C GLU A 240 -2.79 -19.90 -17.55
N PRO A 241 -2.33 -18.64 -17.38
CA PRO A 241 -2.29 -17.68 -18.48
C PRO A 241 -1.17 -17.95 -19.50
N GLY A 242 -0.19 -18.81 -19.18
CA GLY A 242 0.98 -19.07 -20.02
C GLY A 242 1.75 -17.78 -20.34
N ASP A 243 2.30 -17.69 -21.55
CA ASP A 243 3.11 -16.54 -22.01
C ASP A 243 2.33 -15.21 -22.10
N LYS A 244 1.02 -15.22 -21.81
CA LYS A 244 0.22 -14.00 -21.71
C LYS A 244 0.23 -13.39 -20.31
N GLY A 245 0.71 -14.10 -19.29
CA GLY A 245 0.74 -13.65 -17.90
C GLY A 245 2.05 -12.99 -17.50
N ILE A 246 2.19 -12.64 -16.21
CA ILE A 246 3.39 -12.03 -15.62
C ILE A 246 3.92 -12.94 -14.50
N ALA A 247 5.20 -13.32 -14.53
CA ALA A 247 5.81 -14.14 -13.50
C ALA A 247 5.97 -13.38 -12.16
N LEU A 248 6.17 -14.10 -11.05
CA LEU A 248 6.67 -13.47 -9.83
C LEU A 248 8.09 -12.95 -10.09
N GLY A 249 8.39 -11.75 -9.62
CA GLY A 249 9.68 -11.08 -9.82
C GLY A 249 9.86 -10.43 -11.20
N GLU A 250 8.90 -10.57 -12.11
CA GLU A 250 8.88 -9.86 -13.39
C GLU A 250 8.32 -8.45 -13.22
N GLU A 251 8.99 -7.46 -13.80
CA GLU A 251 8.60 -6.06 -13.69
C GLU A 251 7.49 -5.69 -14.66
N PHE A 252 6.55 -4.87 -14.17
CA PHE A 252 5.57 -4.18 -14.98
C PHE A 252 5.32 -2.79 -14.42
N SER A 253 4.79 -1.92 -15.27
CA SER A 253 4.44 -0.55 -14.93
C SER A 253 2.96 -0.31 -15.12
N TYR A 254 2.41 0.58 -14.30
CA TYR A 254 1.09 1.15 -14.50
C TYR A 254 1.14 2.69 -14.40
N SER A 255 0.30 3.36 -15.18
CA SER A 255 -0.02 4.78 -15.05
C SER A 255 -1.53 4.92 -14.88
N VAL A 256 -1.93 5.62 -13.82
CA VAL A 256 -3.32 5.95 -13.49
C VAL A 256 -3.44 7.46 -13.52
N LYS A 257 -4.02 7.99 -14.59
CA LYS A 257 -4.21 9.43 -14.76
C LYS A 257 -5.69 9.77 -14.74
N VAL A 258 -6.09 10.72 -13.90
CA VAL A 258 -7.46 11.25 -13.88
C VAL A 258 -7.43 12.70 -14.34
N GLU A 259 -8.05 12.98 -15.49
CA GLU A 259 -8.16 14.31 -16.08
C GLU A 259 -9.62 14.67 -16.35
N GLY A 260 -10.08 15.78 -15.78
CA GLY A 260 -11.51 16.10 -15.78
C GLY A 260 -12.30 15.05 -14.99
N ASN A 261 -13.09 14.24 -15.69
CA ASN A 261 -13.83 13.10 -15.12
C ASN A 261 -13.26 11.74 -15.55
N ILE A 262 -12.26 11.75 -16.41
CA ILE A 262 -11.83 10.58 -17.16
C ILE A 262 -10.63 9.96 -16.46
N MET A 263 -10.79 8.71 -16.03
CA MET A 263 -9.71 7.84 -15.59
C MET A 263 -9.10 7.13 -16.80
N GLN A 264 -7.82 7.38 -17.04
CA GLN A 264 -7.00 6.77 -18.06
C GLN A 264 -6.01 5.81 -17.40
N LEU A 265 -6.01 4.56 -17.83
CA LEU A 265 -5.08 3.54 -17.36
C LEU A 265 -4.16 3.13 -18.51
N ALA A 266 -2.88 3.00 -18.23
CA ALA A 266 -1.91 2.38 -19.13
C ALA A 266 -1.06 1.37 -18.37
N PHE A 267 -0.80 0.22 -18.97
CA PHE A 267 0.01 -0.84 -18.42
C PHE A 267 1.07 -1.28 -19.44
N GLU A 268 2.31 -1.37 -19.00
CA GLU A 268 3.46 -1.73 -19.83
C GLU A 268 4.38 -2.74 -19.12
N ALA A 269 4.86 -3.75 -19.84
CA ALA A 269 5.85 -4.69 -19.36
C ALA A 269 6.71 -5.14 -20.55
N GLU A 270 8.00 -5.38 -20.33
CA GLU A 270 8.91 -5.79 -21.41
C GLU A 270 8.46 -7.12 -22.02
N GLY A 271 8.36 -7.19 -23.35
CA GLY A 271 7.87 -8.39 -24.04
C GLY A 271 6.36 -8.59 -24.02
N HIS A 272 5.60 -7.69 -23.37
CA HIS A 272 4.15 -7.72 -23.31
C HIS A 272 3.50 -6.57 -24.11
N PRO A 273 2.29 -6.77 -24.66
CA PRO A 273 1.58 -5.68 -25.32
C PRO A 273 1.18 -4.60 -24.30
N THR A 274 1.38 -3.33 -24.65
CA THR A 274 0.79 -2.21 -23.89
C THR A 274 -0.73 -2.31 -23.89
N VAL A 275 -1.34 -2.22 -22.70
CA VAL A 275 -2.80 -2.26 -22.53
C VAL A 275 -3.28 -0.93 -21.97
N LYS A 276 -4.38 -0.39 -22.52
CA LYS A 276 -4.94 0.90 -22.12
C LYS A 276 -6.44 0.81 -21.91
N TYR A 277 -6.93 1.58 -20.95
CA TYR A 277 -8.36 1.76 -20.68
C TYR A 277 -8.67 3.25 -20.47
N GLU A 278 -9.92 3.61 -20.78
CA GLU A 278 -10.47 4.92 -20.47
C GLU A 278 -11.88 4.72 -19.90
N LEU A 279 -12.18 5.39 -18.79
CA LEU A 279 -13.48 5.29 -18.11
C LEU A 279 -13.86 6.65 -17.51
N ASP A 280 -15.10 7.10 -17.74
CA ASP A 280 -15.65 8.31 -17.13
C ASP A 280 -16.20 7.99 -15.75
N LEU A 281 -15.58 8.54 -14.71
CA LEU A 281 -15.97 8.34 -13.31
C LEU A 281 -17.26 9.07 -12.93
N SER A 282 -17.84 9.88 -13.81
CA SER A 282 -19.06 10.67 -13.53
C SER A 282 -20.36 10.04 -14.04
N ASN A 283 -20.30 8.83 -14.61
CA ASN A 283 -21.45 8.10 -15.12
C ASN A 283 -21.30 6.59 -14.91
N ASN A 284 -22.23 5.80 -15.44
CA ASN A 284 -22.24 4.33 -15.34
C ASN A 284 -21.87 3.62 -16.66
N VAL A 285 -21.03 4.23 -17.49
CA VAL A 285 -20.51 3.61 -18.71
C VAL A 285 -19.23 2.85 -18.36
N ASP A 286 -19.24 1.55 -18.65
CA ASP A 286 -18.14 0.64 -18.38
C ASP A 286 -16.93 0.91 -19.30
N ALA A 287 -15.79 0.28 -19.02
CA ALA A 287 -14.55 0.52 -19.78
C ALA A 287 -14.60 0.00 -21.24
N TYR A 288 -15.71 -0.61 -21.66
CA TYR A 288 -16.00 -1.03 -23.03
C TYR A 288 -17.08 -0.16 -23.70
N GLY A 289 -17.46 0.96 -23.08
CA GLY A 289 -18.44 1.90 -23.63
C GLY A 289 -19.90 1.44 -23.48
N LYS A 290 -20.19 0.50 -22.57
CA LYS A 290 -21.55 -0.01 -22.33
C LYS A 290 -22.11 0.53 -21.02
N VAL A 291 -23.37 0.94 -21.05
CA VAL A 291 -24.09 1.36 -19.83
C VAL A 291 -24.31 0.16 -18.91
N ASP A 292 -23.72 0.18 -17.72
CA ASP A 292 -24.03 -0.74 -16.64
C ASP A 292 -25.23 -0.23 -15.84
N LYS A 293 -26.41 -0.78 -16.16
CA LYS A 293 -27.68 -0.39 -15.52
C LYS A 293 -27.76 -0.75 -14.03
N LYS A 294 -26.84 -1.58 -13.53
CA LYS A 294 -26.78 -1.95 -12.11
C LYS A 294 -25.97 -0.96 -11.28
N ASP A 295 -25.03 -0.25 -11.91
CA ASP A 295 -24.27 0.77 -11.22
C ASP A 295 -25.09 2.06 -11.00
N PHE A 296 -24.63 2.90 -10.09
CA PHE A 296 -25.22 4.21 -9.89
C PHE A 296 -25.02 5.07 -11.14
N ALA A 297 -26.10 5.61 -11.70
CA ALA A 297 -26.07 6.32 -12.99
C ALA A 297 -25.12 7.55 -13.03
N LYS A 298 -24.73 8.06 -11.86
CA LYS A 298 -23.79 9.19 -11.71
C LYS A 298 -22.37 8.75 -11.34
N GLY A 299 -22.09 7.44 -11.37
CA GLY A 299 -20.82 6.85 -10.95
C GLY A 299 -20.34 7.42 -9.62
N TYR A 300 -19.18 8.06 -9.65
CA TYR A 300 -18.51 8.71 -8.53
C TYR A 300 -18.51 10.26 -8.64
N ALA A 301 -19.41 10.87 -9.43
CA ALA A 301 -19.42 12.31 -9.74
C ALA A 301 -19.30 13.27 -8.55
N ASN A 302 -19.81 12.89 -7.38
CA ASN A 302 -19.87 13.75 -6.18
C ASN A 302 -19.10 13.13 -5.00
N GLU A 303 -18.03 12.39 -5.29
CA GLU A 303 -17.11 11.85 -4.28
C GLU A 303 -15.74 12.53 -4.33
N TRP A 304 -14.98 12.35 -3.26
CA TRP A 304 -13.58 12.73 -3.17
C TRP A 304 -12.72 11.48 -3.05
N PHE A 305 -11.45 11.60 -3.45
CA PHE A 305 -10.59 10.45 -3.67
C PHE A 305 -9.19 10.67 -3.12
N TYR A 306 -8.47 9.56 -3.01
CA TYR A 306 -7.04 9.50 -2.77
C TYR A 306 -6.47 8.26 -3.44
N PHE A 307 -5.23 8.38 -3.92
CA PHE A 307 -4.46 7.26 -4.43
C PHE A 307 -3.92 6.39 -3.29
N LYS A 308 -3.68 5.11 -3.62
CA LYS A 308 -2.98 4.16 -2.74
C LYS A 308 -2.03 3.29 -3.56
N ALA A 309 -0.92 2.89 -2.98
CA ALA A 309 0.07 2.01 -3.61
C ALA A 309 0.82 1.19 -2.55
N GLY A 310 1.22 -0.04 -2.87
CA GLY A 310 1.97 -0.91 -1.97
C GLY A 310 1.51 -2.36 -2.07
N ALA A 311 1.38 -3.05 -0.94
CA ALA A 311 0.86 -4.41 -0.88
C ALA A 311 -0.40 -4.48 0.01
N TYR A 312 -1.57 -4.56 -0.63
CA TYR A 312 -2.83 -4.86 0.03
C TYR A 312 -3.20 -6.33 -0.21
N GLY A 313 -2.97 -7.17 0.79
CA GLY A 313 -3.14 -8.62 0.68
C GLY A 313 -4.61 -9.02 0.65
N GLN A 314 -5.04 -9.69 -0.41
CA GLN A 314 -6.47 -10.00 -0.62
C GLN A 314 -6.85 -11.41 -0.15
N CYS A 315 -5.86 -12.19 0.27
CA CYS A 315 -6.01 -13.51 0.85
C CYS A 315 -6.25 -13.40 2.37
N SER A 316 -7.49 -13.12 2.78
CA SER A 316 -7.90 -13.07 4.19
C SER A 316 -7.95 -14.44 4.83
N VAL A 317 -7.61 -14.53 6.13
CA VAL A 317 -7.82 -15.75 6.96
C VAL A 317 -9.29 -16.02 7.32
N LYS A 318 -10.19 -15.06 7.07
CA LYS A 318 -11.60 -15.21 7.41
C LYS A 318 -12.25 -16.29 6.55
N THR A 319 -13.08 -17.10 7.17
CA THR A 319 -13.95 -18.08 6.53
C THR A 319 -15.41 -17.63 6.56
N GLY A 320 -16.22 -18.10 5.61
CA GLY A 320 -17.65 -17.79 5.53
C GLY A 320 -18.12 -17.61 4.09
N ASP A 321 -19.40 -17.28 3.93
CA ASP A 321 -20.04 -17.23 2.62
C ASP A 321 -19.71 -15.94 1.85
N ASN A 322 -19.29 -14.89 2.55
CA ASN A 322 -19.01 -13.60 1.93
C ASN A 322 -17.88 -13.69 0.89
N PHE A 323 -17.93 -12.77 -0.09
CA PHE A 323 -17.03 -12.74 -1.24
C PHE A 323 -15.53 -12.71 -0.85
N TRP A 324 -15.21 -12.03 0.26
CA TRP A 324 -13.83 -11.77 0.71
C TRP A 324 -13.31 -12.81 1.70
N ALA A 325 -14.11 -13.82 2.09
CA ALA A 325 -13.74 -14.85 3.05
C ALA A 325 -12.98 -15.99 2.38
N THR A 326 -11.76 -15.70 1.95
CA THR A 326 -10.88 -16.62 1.23
C THR A 326 -10.33 -17.74 2.12
N GLY A 327 -10.38 -17.64 3.45
CA GLY A 327 -9.92 -18.70 4.35
C GLY A 327 -8.44 -19.06 4.17
N CYS A 328 -7.60 -18.08 3.85
CA CYS A 328 -6.16 -18.28 3.69
C CYS A 328 -5.52 -18.66 5.01
N GLU A 329 -4.40 -19.39 4.95
CA GLU A 329 -3.65 -19.66 6.17
C GLU A 329 -2.84 -18.43 6.58
N GLY A 330 -2.53 -18.34 7.87
CA GLY A 330 -1.80 -17.24 8.49
C GLY A 330 -1.87 -17.39 10.01
N THR A 331 -0.73 -17.30 10.66
CA THR A 331 -0.57 -17.49 12.11
C THR A 331 -0.55 -16.17 12.86
N GLY A 332 -0.22 -15.07 12.17
CA GLY A 332 0.04 -13.77 12.79
C GLY A 332 1.47 -13.59 13.29
N ASP A 333 2.29 -14.64 13.21
CA ASP A 333 3.74 -14.57 13.38
C ASP A 333 4.41 -14.49 12.00
N PHE A 334 4.92 -13.31 11.63
CA PHE A 334 5.34 -13.07 10.25
C PHE A 334 6.51 -13.95 9.80
N GLU A 335 7.44 -14.29 10.69
CA GLU A 335 8.55 -15.20 10.36
C GLU A 335 8.07 -16.62 10.03
N THR A 336 7.04 -17.10 10.75
CA THR A 336 6.37 -18.37 10.45
C THR A 336 5.57 -18.27 9.15
N ASP A 337 4.81 -17.20 8.97
CA ASP A 337 3.96 -16.99 7.80
C ASP A 337 4.78 -16.88 6.51
N LYS A 338 5.95 -16.24 6.56
CA LYS A 338 6.88 -16.13 5.43
C LYS A 338 7.42 -17.50 5.00
N LYS A 339 7.75 -18.38 5.95
CA LYS A 339 8.18 -19.77 5.68
C LYS A 339 7.07 -20.62 5.07
N ASN A 340 5.83 -20.38 5.49
CA ASN A 340 4.66 -21.11 5.00
C ASN A 340 4.15 -20.59 3.64
N GLY A 341 4.54 -19.37 3.25
CA GLY A 341 4.04 -18.70 2.05
C GLY A 341 2.71 -17.96 2.27
N ASP A 342 2.38 -17.60 3.51
CA ASP A 342 1.12 -16.98 3.95
C ASP A 342 1.19 -15.44 3.98
N TYR A 343 1.74 -14.85 2.92
CA TYR A 343 1.94 -13.40 2.81
C TYR A 343 1.87 -12.95 1.37
N SER A 344 1.87 -11.64 1.15
CA SER A 344 2.12 -11.04 -0.16
C SER A 344 3.26 -10.03 -0.07
N SER A 345 4.00 -9.85 -1.16
CA SER A 345 5.12 -8.91 -1.24
C SER A 345 5.23 -8.29 -2.62
N ALA A 346 5.48 -6.99 -2.67
CA ALA A 346 5.73 -6.23 -3.89
C ALA A 346 6.90 -5.26 -3.69
N THR A 347 7.71 -5.09 -4.72
CA THR A 347 8.85 -4.18 -4.74
C THR A 347 8.66 -3.15 -5.84
N PHE A 348 8.75 -1.88 -5.49
CA PHE A 348 8.58 -0.74 -6.38
C PHE A 348 9.95 -0.12 -6.67
N SER A 349 10.32 -0.05 -7.94
CA SER A 349 11.51 0.68 -8.43
C SER A 349 11.17 2.11 -8.82
N VAL A 350 9.89 2.38 -9.14
CA VAL A 350 9.36 3.73 -9.38
C VAL A 350 8.02 3.86 -8.64
N LEU A 351 7.81 4.99 -7.98
CA LEU A 351 6.52 5.42 -7.47
C LEU A 351 6.44 6.95 -7.52
N GLU A 352 5.60 7.47 -8.39
CA GLU A 352 5.41 8.91 -8.59
C GLU A 352 3.94 9.29 -8.42
N LEU A 353 3.72 10.40 -7.72
CA LEU A 353 2.39 10.91 -7.42
C LEU A 353 2.34 12.37 -7.85
N ASN A 354 1.67 12.64 -8.96
CA ASN A 354 1.64 13.97 -9.56
C ASN A 354 0.19 14.39 -9.82
N GLY A 355 -0.38 15.08 -8.84
CA GLY A 355 -1.63 15.85 -8.93
C GLY A 355 -1.41 17.34 -8.60
N LYS A 356 -0.18 17.83 -8.75
CA LYS A 356 0.23 19.24 -8.60
C LYS A 356 1.30 19.58 -9.63
#